data_AF-A0AAJ2BY22-F1
#
_entry.id   AF-A0AAJ2BY22-F1
#
_cell.length_a   1.000
_cell.length_b   1.000
_cell.length_c   1.000
_cell.angle_alpha   90.00
_cell.angle_beta   90.00
_cell.angle_gamma   90.00
#
_symmetry.space_group_name_H-M   'P 1'
#
loop_
_entity.id
_entity.type
_entity.pdbx_description
1 polymer ?
#
loop_
_entity_poly.entity_id
_entity_poly.type
_entity_poly.pdbx_seq_one_letter_code
_entity_poly.pdbx_strand_id
1 'polypeptide(L)'
;MQFHYVNYSPDELDEVRKIFIEYAEYLKIDLCFQDFEKELQTLSKVYAAPAGCIILAKINEEIVGCVALKPIAEGVCEMKRLYVKPSARGHKVGRKLVEELITFAKNANYQTMKLDTLTTLTEAIGLYRSFGFQETSAYVYNPLEEVLYFELAL
;
A
#
# COMPACT_ATOMS: atom_id res chain seq x y z
N MET A 1 13.25 7.35 12.31
CA MET A 1 12.18 7.08 11.34
C MET A 1 10.86 7.26 12.05
N GLN A 2 9.92 7.97 11.43
CA GLN A 2 8.59 8.24 11.98
C GLN A 2 7.53 7.84 10.96
N PHE A 3 6.34 7.47 11.44
CA PHE A 3 5.17 7.23 10.60
C PHE A 3 4.21 8.40 10.69
N HIS A 4 3.75 8.83 9.53
CA HIS A 4 2.78 9.91 9.39
C HIS A 4 1.51 9.37 8.73
N TYR A 5 0.42 9.37 9.48
CA TYR A 5 -0.91 9.05 8.95
C TYR A 5 -1.44 10.30 8.25
N VAL A 6 -1.77 10.16 6.97
CA VAL A 6 -2.26 11.28 6.15
C VAL A 6 -3.63 11.73 6.65
N ASN A 7 -3.77 13.03 6.89
CA ASN A 7 -5.00 13.72 7.29
C ASN A 7 -5.76 14.30 6.10
N TYR A 8 -5.23 14.14 4.88
CA TYR A 8 -5.85 14.52 3.61
C TYR A 8 -6.02 16.04 3.44
N SER A 9 -5.11 16.83 4.03
CA SER A 9 -4.96 18.23 3.66
C SER A 9 -4.49 18.35 2.19
N PRO A 10 -4.71 19.48 1.51
CA PRO A 10 -4.22 19.68 0.15
C PRO A 10 -2.72 19.40 -0.01
N ASP A 11 -1.91 19.88 0.93
CA ASP A 11 -0.45 19.72 0.90
C ASP A 11 -0.03 18.25 1.05
N GLU A 12 -0.64 17.51 1.97
CA GLU A 12 -0.35 16.09 2.17
C GLU A 12 -0.82 15.25 0.99
N LEU A 13 -1.96 15.60 0.38
CA LEU A 13 -2.42 14.93 -0.83
C LEU A 13 -1.42 15.10 -1.98
N ASP A 14 -0.79 16.27 -2.08
CA ASP A 14 0.28 16.50 -3.07
C ASP A 14 1.54 15.68 -2.77
N GLU A 15 1.92 15.53 -1.50
CA GLU A 15 3.00 14.64 -1.09
C GLU A 15 2.71 13.17 -1.44
N VAL A 16 1.49 12.70 -1.15
CA VAL A 16 1.05 11.33 -1.49
C VAL A 16 1.07 11.11 -2.99
N ARG A 17 0.54 12.05 -3.79
CA ARG A 17 0.55 11.95 -5.25
C ARG A 17 1.96 11.80 -5.79
N LYS A 18 2.92 12.61 -5.29
CA LYS A 18 4.32 12.54 -5.72
C LYS A 18 4.92 11.17 -5.49
N ILE A 19 4.77 10.59 -4.29
CA ILE A 19 5.36 9.28 -4.00
C ILE A 19 4.62 8.13 -4.72
N PHE A 20 3.31 8.24 -4.96
CA PHE A 20 2.58 7.25 -5.76
C PHE A 20 3.00 7.29 -7.23
N ILE A 21 3.24 8.47 -7.80
CA ILE A 21 3.79 8.62 -9.15
C ILE A 21 5.20 8.01 -9.20
N GLU A 22 6.06 8.29 -8.22
CA GLU A 22 7.39 7.69 -8.15
C GLU A 22 7.33 6.15 -8.09
N TYR A 23 6.38 5.59 -7.33
CA TYR A 23 6.12 4.14 -7.30
C TYR A 23 5.73 3.59 -8.69
N ALA A 24 4.84 4.28 -9.40
CA ALA A 24 4.41 3.88 -10.74
C ALA A 24 5.59 3.86 -11.71
N GLU A 25 6.39 4.93 -11.72
CA GLU A 25 7.60 5.06 -12.54
C GLU A 25 8.62 3.97 -12.21
N TYR A 26 8.84 3.69 -10.91
CA TYR A 26 9.77 2.66 -10.45
C TYR A 26 9.42 1.28 -10.99
N LEU A 27 8.12 0.93 -11.01
CA LEU A 27 7.68 -0.36 -11.51
C LEU A 27 7.80 -0.49 -13.03
N LYS A 28 8.03 0.60 -13.77
CA LYS A 28 8.01 0.64 -15.24
C LYS A 28 6.76 0.02 -15.86
N ILE A 29 5.69 -0.07 -15.05
CA ILE A 29 4.39 -0.49 -15.52
C ILE A 29 3.79 0.77 -16.10
N ASP A 30 3.47 0.70 -17.37
CA ASP A 30 2.50 1.62 -17.96
C ASP A 30 1.19 1.29 -17.23
N LEU A 31 0.93 1.94 -16.08
CA LEU A 31 -0.26 1.76 -15.25
C LEU A 31 -1.45 2.36 -16.02
N CYS A 32 -1.67 1.90 -17.25
CA CYS A 32 -2.40 2.55 -18.33
C CYS A 32 -3.76 3.05 -17.84
N PHE A 33 -3.71 4.32 -17.44
CA PHE A 33 -4.64 5.40 -17.71
C PHE A 33 -6.12 5.03 -17.73
N GLN A 34 -6.65 4.86 -16.53
CA GLN A 34 -7.86 5.54 -16.05
C GLN A 34 -8.01 5.31 -14.55
N ASP A 35 -7.74 4.09 -14.08
CA ASP A 35 -7.96 3.73 -12.67
C ASP A 35 -6.91 4.34 -11.72
N PHE A 36 -5.63 4.39 -12.11
CA PHE A 36 -4.60 5.00 -11.26
C PHE A 36 -4.72 6.53 -11.18
N GLU A 37 -4.96 7.19 -12.31
CA GLU A 37 -5.20 8.64 -12.32
C GLU A 37 -6.46 8.99 -11.51
N LYS A 38 -7.54 8.22 -11.69
CA LYS A 38 -8.76 8.35 -10.90
C LYS A 38 -8.51 8.09 -9.41
N GLU A 39 -7.68 7.13 -9.05
CA GLU A 39 -7.27 6.90 -7.66
C GLU A 39 -6.55 8.13 -7.08
N LEU A 40 -5.58 8.73 -7.80
CA LEU A 40 -4.88 9.94 -7.38
C LEU A 40 -5.82 11.15 -7.18
N GLN A 41 -6.92 11.20 -7.92
CA GLN A 41 -7.97 12.22 -7.76
C GLN A 41 -8.96 11.90 -6.63
N THR A 42 -9.00 10.66 -6.15
CA THR A 42 -10.00 10.17 -5.17
C THR A 42 -9.38 9.62 -3.88
N LEU A 43 -8.12 9.95 -3.58
CA LEU A 43 -7.39 9.49 -2.39
C LEU A 43 -8.18 9.66 -1.08
N SER A 44 -8.79 10.85 -0.87
CA SER A 44 -9.61 11.14 0.32
C SER A 44 -10.97 10.45 0.34
N LYS A 45 -11.37 9.77 -0.73
CA LYS A 45 -12.59 8.93 -0.78
C LYS A 45 -12.25 7.46 -0.59
N VAL A 46 -11.15 7.01 -1.19
CA VAL A 46 -10.74 5.60 -1.22
C VAL A 46 -10.05 5.19 0.07
N TYR A 47 -9.20 6.06 0.63
CA TYR A 47 -8.32 5.71 1.74
C TYR A 47 -8.64 6.46 3.04
N ALA A 48 -9.63 7.35 3.07
CA ALA A 48 -9.89 8.16 4.26
C ALA A 48 -10.30 7.34 5.49
N ALA A 49 -9.90 7.87 6.65
CA ALA A 49 -10.33 7.39 7.94
C ALA A 49 -11.87 7.49 8.09
N PRO A 50 -12.50 6.64 8.92
CA PRO A 50 -11.89 5.61 9.78
C PRO A 50 -11.63 4.28 9.06
N ALA A 51 -12.17 4.08 7.86
CA ALA A 51 -12.16 2.78 7.18
C ALA A 51 -10.83 2.49 6.45
N GLY A 52 -10.10 3.52 6.02
CA GLY A 52 -8.81 3.38 5.37
C GLY A 52 -7.72 4.23 6.02
N CYS A 53 -6.50 4.10 5.49
CA CYS A 53 -5.44 5.05 5.76
C CYS A 53 -4.40 5.07 4.64
N ILE A 54 -3.60 6.15 4.61
CA ILE A 54 -2.31 6.20 3.91
C ILE A 54 -1.27 6.53 4.98
N ILE A 55 -0.20 5.75 5.02
CA ILE A 55 0.90 5.91 5.97
C ILE A 55 2.16 6.27 5.19
N LEU A 56 2.78 7.40 5.53
CA LEU A 56 4.07 7.83 5.00
C LEU A 56 5.17 7.51 6.02
N ALA A 57 6.25 6.89 5.56
CA ALA A 57 7.47 6.74 6.35
C ALA A 57 8.39 7.94 6.11
N LYS A 58 8.82 8.59 7.20
CA LYS A 58 9.73 9.73 7.16
C LYS A 58 11.07 9.44 7.86
N ILE A 59 12.18 9.87 7.26
CA ILE A 59 13.52 9.90 7.87
C ILE A 59 14.04 11.34 7.72
N ASN A 60 14.36 12.00 8.84
CA ASN A 60 14.79 13.40 8.85
C ASN A 60 13.84 14.32 8.06
N GLU A 61 12.53 14.19 8.32
CA GLU A 61 11.43 14.87 7.60
C GLU A 61 11.24 14.49 6.12
N GLU A 62 12.16 13.77 5.49
CA GLU A 62 12.02 13.31 4.12
C GLU A 62 11.11 12.07 4.04
N ILE A 63 10.13 12.09 3.13
CA ILE A 63 9.31 10.92 2.81
C ILE A 63 10.16 9.91 2.05
N VAL A 64 10.32 8.73 2.64
CA VAL A 64 11.13 7.63 2.11
C VAL A 64 10.33 6.39 1.73
N GLY A 65 9.04 6.36 2.01
CA GLY A 65 8.17 5.24 1.66
C GLY A 65 6.71 5.51 2.01
N CYS A 66 5.83 4.68 1.49
CA CYS A 66 4.40 4.74 1.76
C CYS A 66 3.76 3.35 1.74
N VAL A 67 2.59 3.24 2.35
CA VAL A 67 1.64 2.15 2.16
C VAL A 67 0.22 2.67 2.39
N ALA A 68 -0.77 2.06 1.75
CA ALA A 68 -2.17 2.43 1.88
C ALA A 68 -3.06 1.22 2.20
N LEU A 69 -4.18 1.47 2.85
CA LEU A 69 -5.22 0.49 3.14
C LEU A 69 -6.60 1.07 2.80
N LYS A 70 -7.41 0.29 2.10
CA LYS A 70 -8.82 0.60 1.84
C LYS A 70 -9.75 -0.57 2.23
N PRO A 71 -11.01 -0.31 2.61
CA PRO A 71 -12.03 -1.36 2.70
C PRO A 71 -12.36 -1.95 1.32
N ILE A 72 -12.64 -3.25 1.26
CA ILE A 72 -13.15 -3.91 0.04
C ILE A 72 -14.41 -4.76 0.27
N ALA A 73 -14.66 -5.19 1.51
CA ALA A 73 -15.91 -5.82 1.95
C ALA A 73 -16.06 -5.64 3.47
N GLU A 74 -17.20 -6.07 4.03
CA GLU A 74 -17.38 -6.13 5.48
C GLU A 74 -16.28 -7.02 6.08
N GLY A 75 -15.50 -6.44 7.01
CA GLY A 75 -14.42 -7.18 7.67
C GLY A 75 -13.17 -7.42 6.83
N VAL A 76 -13.14 -6.98 5.57
CA VAL A 76 -12.00 -7.21 4.66
C VAL A 76 -11.44 -5.89 4.14
N CYS A 77 -10.14 -5.70 4.34
CA CYS A 77 -9.37 -4.60 3.79
C CYS A 77 -8.37 -5.06 2.73
N GLU A 78 -7.90 -4.12 1.92
CA GLU A 78 -6.85 -4.33 0.94
C GLU A 78 -5.67 -3.41 1.22
N MET A 79 -4.47 -3.98 1.35
CA MET A 79 -3.22 -3.23 1.35
C MET A 79 -2.82 -2.92 -0.09
N LYS A 80 -2.53 -1.64 -0.37
CA LYS A 80 -2.04 -1.19 -1.67
C LYS A 80 -0.85 -0.23 -1.52
N ARG A 81 -0.15 0.00 -2.64
CA ARG A 81 0.83 1.08 -2.80
C ARG A 81 1.99 1.02 -1.79
N LEU A 82 2.44 -0.20 -1.43
CA LEU A 82 3.65 -0.37 -0.65
C LEU A 82 4.87 0.00 -1.50
N TYR A 83 5.55 1.08 -1.14
CA TYR A 83 6.74 1.54 -1.84
C TYR A 83 7.77 2.07 -0.85
N VAL A 84 9.05 1.84 -1.15
CA VAL A 84 10.18 2.38 -0.41
C VAL A 84 11.17 2.91 -1.43
N LYS A 85 11.56 4.17 -1.28
CA LYS A 85 12.53 4.80 -2.16
C LYS A 85 13.86 4.03 -2.12
N PRO A 86 14.56 3.88 -3.25
CA PRO A 86 15.87 3.22 -3.29
C PRO A 86 16.89 3.82 -2.30
N SER A 87 16.82 5.13 -2.05
CA SER A 87 17.67 5.84 -1.08
C SER A 87 17.52 5.36 0.37
N ALA A 88 16.42 4.69 0.71
CA ALA A 88 16.12 4.21 2.05
C ALA A 88 16.22 2.68 2.21
N ARG A 89 16.82 1.99 1.23
CA ARG A 89 17.12 0.55 1.34
C ARG A 89 18.01 0.25 2.55
N GLY A 90 17.95 -0.99 3.05
CA GLY A 90 18.70 -1.43 4.23
C GLY A 90 18.11 -1.05 5.59
N HIS A 91 17.15 -0.12 5.65
CA HIS A 91 16.53 0.34 6.91
C HIS A 91 15.27 -0.44 7.33
N LYS A 92 14.93 -1.51 6.61
CA LYS A 92 13.73 -2.32 6.80
C LYS A 92 12.42 -1.50 6.76
N VAL A 93 12.39 -0.39 6.03
CA VAL A 93 11.23 0.53 5.96
C VAL A 93 9.96 -0.20 5.53
N GLY A 94 10.03 -1.02 4.48
CA GLY A 94 8.87 -1.76 3.97
C GLY A 94 8.28 -2.72 5.00
N ARG A 95 9.14 -3.42 5.76
CA ARG A 95 8.69 -4.29 6.85
C ARG A 95 7.93 -3.51 7.92
N LYS A 96 8.48 -2.38 8.36
CA LYS A 96 7.86 -1.59 9.41
C LYS A 96 6.57 -0.92 8.93
N LEU A 97 6.47 -0.52 7.66
CA LEU A 97 5.21 -0.04 7.05
C LEU A 97 4.12 -1.10 7.05
N VAL A 98 4.44 -2.34 6.66
CA VAL A 98 3.49 -3.47 6.68
C VAL A 98 3.04 -3.77 8.12
N GLU A 99 3.96 -3.80 9.07
CA GLU A 99 3.68 -4.01 10.49
C GLU A 99 2.74 -2.93 11.07
N GLU A 100 3.01 -1.66 10.75
CA GLU A 100 2.17 -0.53 11.15
C GLU A 100 0.78 -0.63 10.54
N LEU A 101 0.68 -0.98 9.25
CA LEU A 101 -0.59 -1.11 8.56
C LEU A 101 -1.44 -2.27 9.09
N ILE A 102 -0.82 -3.42 9.40
CA ILE A 102 -1.50 -4.55 10.05
C ILE A 102 -2.03 -4.14 11.42
N THR A 103 -1.25 -3.38 12.19
CA THR A 103 -1.67 -2.86 13.50
C THR A 103 -2.89 -1.94 13.36
N PHE A 104 -2.87 -1.02 12.39
CA PHE A 104 -4.02 -0.19 12.06
C PHE A 104 -5.24 -1.04 11.70
N ALA A 105 -5.08 -2.04 10.82
CA ALA A 105 -6.18 -2.88 10.36
C ALA A 105 -6.85 -3.65 11.51
N LYS A 106 -6.06 -4.21 12.43
CA LYS A 106 -6.57 -4.89 13.63
C LYS A 106 -7.33 -3.94 14.55
N ASN A 107 -6.80 -2.74 14.79
CA ASN A 107 -7.46 -1.72 15.60
C ASN A 107 -8.76 -1.21 14.97
N ALA A 108 -8.84 -1.22 13.64
CA ALA A 108 -10.05 -0.92 12.88
C ALA A 108 -11.04 -2.10 12.79
N ASN A 109 -10.77 -3.23 13.47
CA ASN A 109 -11.58 -4.45 13.48
C ASN A 109 -11.74 -5.12 12.10
N TYR A 110 -10.73 -5.07 11.25
CA TYR A 110 -10.69 -5.95 10.07
C TYR A 110 -10.30 -7.37 10.48
N GLN A 111 -10.91 -8.37 9.85
CA GLN A 111 -10.60 -9.79 10.05
C GLN A 111 -9.65 -10.34 8.98
N THR A 112 -9.62 -9.72 7.80
CA THR A 112 -8.79 -10.18 6.68
C THR A 112 -8.18 -9.00 5.94
N MET A 113 -6.88 -9.09 5.67
CA MET A 113 -6.17 -8.19 4.77
C MET A 113 -5.82 -8.92 3.49
N LYS A 114 -6.16 -8.34 2.35
CA LYS A 114 -5.80 -8.84 1.02
C LYS A 114 -4.80 -7.93 0.33
N LEU A 115 -4.06 -8.45 -0.63
CA LEU A 115 -3.20 -7.68 -1.53
C LEU A 115 -3.02 -8.40 -2.87
N ASP A 116 -2.64 -7.63 -3.88
CA ASP A 116 -2.13 -8.11 -5.15
C ASP A 116 -0.68 -7.65 -5.36
N THR A 117 0.10 -8.45 -6.08
CA THR A 117 1.50 -8.12 -6.39
C THR A 117 1.96 -8.82 -7.66
N LEU A 118 2.83 -8.18 -8.43
CA LEU A 118 3.42 -8.82 -9.61
C LEU A 118 4.39 -9.94 -9.20
N THR A 119 4.40 -11.04 -9.95
CA THR A 119 5.36 -12.16 -9.81
C THR A 119 6.82 -11.70 -9.79
N THR A 120 7.13 -10.62 -10.53
CA THR A 120 8.48 -10.05 -10.64
C THR A 120 8.94 -9.36 -9.35
N LEU A 121 8.03 -8.98 -8.44
CA LEU A 121 8.33 -8.30 -7.17
C LEU A 121 8.70 -9.29 -6.07
N THR A 122 9.73 -10.10 -6.33
CA THR A 122 10.19 -11.19 -5.45
C THR A 122 10.51 -10.75 -4.02
N GLU A 123 11.08 -9.56 -3.82
CA GLU A 123 11.33 -9.00 -2.49
C GLU A 123 10.03 -8.71 -1.73
N ALA A 124 9.01 -8.17 -2.40
CA ALA A 124 7.71 -7.90 -1.79
C ALA A 124 6.99 -9.22 -1.46
N ILE A 125 7.01 -10.19 -2.37
CA ILE A 125 6.46 -11.54 -2.14
C ILE A 125 7.11 -12.19 -0.91
N GLY A 126 8.45 -12.15 -0.80
CA GLY A 126 9.16 -12.67 0.35
C GLY A 126 8.78 -11.94 1.65
N LEU A 127 8.60 -10.61 1.58
CA LEU A 127 8.13 -9.81 2.71
C LEU A 127 6.73 -10.26 3.16
N TYR A 128 5.77 -10.37 2.25
CA TYR A 128 4.40 -10.78 2.58
C TYR A 128 4.35 -12.16 3.21
N ARG A 129 5.03 -13.15 2.60
CA ARG A 129 5.13 -14.50 3.17
C ARG A 129 5.73 -14.50 4.57
N SER A 130 6.70 -13.61 4.84
CA SER A 130 7.30 -13.48 6.19
C SER A 130 6.37 -12.90 7.26
N PHE A 131 5.25 -12.28 6.87
CA PHE A 131 4.16 -11.84 7.75
C PHE A 131 3.03 -12.86 7.84
N GLY A 132 3.15 -14.02 7.17
CA GLY A 132 2.13 -15.06 7.17
C GLY A 132 1.04 -14.91 6.11
N PHE A 133 1.20 -13.98 5.16
CA PHE A 133 0.30 -13.92 4.00
C PHE A 133 0.40 -15.23 3.20
N GLN A 134 -0.76 -15.75 2.82
CA GLN A 134 -0.90 -16.95 2.00
C GLN A 134 -1.48 -16.59 0.65
N GLU A 135 -1.06 -17.30 -0.40
CA GLU A 135 -1.61 -17.10 -1.74
C GLU A 135 -3.10 -17.50 -1.76
N THR A 136 -3.90 -16.75 -2.49
CA THR A 136 -5.35 -16.95 -2.62
C THR A 136 -5.79 -16.77 -4.07
N SER A 137 -7.03 -17.12 -4.37
CA SER A 137 -7.64 -16.83 -5.66
C SER A 137 -7.79 -15.33 -5.89
N ALA A 138 -7.79 -14.91 -7.16
CA ALA A 138 -8.07 -13.53 -7.53
C ALA A 138 -9.39 -13.05 -6.91
N TYR A 139 -9.35 -11.91 -6.22
CA TYR A 139 -10.53 -11.27 -5.60
C TYR A 139 -10.92 -9.97 -6.30
N VAL A 140 -10.12 -9.53 -7.26
CA VAL A 140 -10.35 -8.35 -8.10
C VAL A 140 -9.76 -8.61 -9.48
N TYR A 141 -10.44 -8.09 -10.52
CA TYR A 141 -9.88 -8.10 -11.86
C TYR A 141 -8.62 -7.22 -11.90
N ASN A 142 -7.53 -7.75 -12.42
CA ASN A 142 -6.30 -7.00 -12.67
C ASN A 142 -5.95 -7.12 -14.15
N PRO A 143 -5.82 -5.99 -14.88
CA PRO A 143 -5.47 -6.02 -16.31
C PRO A 143 -4.01 -6.43 -16.56
N LEU A 144 -3.18 -6.45 -15.52
CA LEU A 144 -1.77 -6.85 -15.63
C LEU A 144 -1.66 -8.38 -15.65
N GLU A 145 -0.78 -8.88 -16.50
CA GLU A 145 -0.41 -10.29 -16.50
C GLU A 145 0.48 -10.62 -15.29
N GLU A 146 0.53 -11.89 -14.91
CA GLU A 146 1.39 -12.41 -13.85
C GLU A 146 1.22 -11.72 -12.48
N VAL A 147 -0.04 -11.60 -12.04
CA VAL A 147 -0.39 -11.08 -10.71
C VAL A 147 -0.64 -12.24 -9.75
N LEU A 148 0.00 -12.19 -8.58
CA LEU A 148 -0.30 -13.03 -7.43
C LEU A 148 -1.21 -12.29 -6.47
N TYR A 149 -2.09 -13.03 -5.82
CA TYR A 149 -3.00 -12.53 -4.82
C TYR A 149 -2.71 -13.20 -3.48
N PHE A 150 -2.73 -12.43 -2.42
CA PHE A 150 -2.46 -12.92 -1.07
C PHE A 150 -3.54 -12.47 -0.09
N GLU A 151 -3.71 -13.24 0.98
CA GLU A 151 -4.53 -12.88 2.13
C GLU A 151 -3.85 -13.21 3.45
N LEU A 152 -4.19 -12.45 4.48
CA LEU A 152 -3.76 -12.62 5.86
C LEU A 152 -4.98 -12.51 6.77
N ALA A 153 -5.17 -13.50 7.64
CA ALA A 153 -6.09 -13.38 8.77
C ALA A 153 -5.47 -12.45 9.84
N LEU A 154 -6.24 -11.44 10.26
CA LEU A 154 -5.81 -10.40 11.18
C LEU A 154 -6.16 -10.72 12.64
#